data_AF-A0A7K2Q9D2-F1
#
_entry.id   AF-A0A7K2Q9D2-F1
#
_cell.length_a   1.000
_cell.length_b   1.000
_cell.length_c   1.000
_cell.angle_alpha   90.00
_cell.angle_beta   90.00
_cell.angle_gamma   90.00
#
_symmetry.space_group_name_H-M   'P 1'
#
loop_
_entity.id
_entity.type
_entity.pdbx_description
1 polymer ?
#
loop_
_entity_poly.entity_id
_entity_poly.type
_entity_poly.pdbx_seq_one_letter_code
_entity_poly.pdbx_strand_id
1 'polypeptide(L)'
;AEPREEPAAARRLLAGALARTYAQWRRVRRDDPYDHTRRELCAAFARTGWRHHGGTGLLAPLGPLERLVLVLRVYEGVAEEVTAAQLGLPAERVRALCARGVAAVRSREAA
;
A
#
# COMPACT_ATOMS: atom_id res chain seq x y z
N ALA A 1 -5.64 -20.37 -19.18
CA ALA A 1 -5.31 -19.61 -17.96
C ALA A 1 -3.86 -19.18 -18.08
N GLU A 2 -3.58 -17.92 -18.38
CA GLU A 2 -2.20 -17.43 -18.41
C GLU A 2 -1.60 -17.50 -17.00
N PRO A 3 -0.36 -17.97 -16.84
CA PRO A 3 0.38 -17.71 -15.62
C PRO A 3 0.68 -16.20 -15.63
N ARG A 4 -0.17 -15.39 -14.99
CA ARG A 4 0.21 -14.01 -14.65
C ARG A 4 1.48 -14.14 -13.83
N GLU A 5 2.63 -13.88 -14.44
CA GLU A 5 3.89 -13.87 -13.73
C GLU A 5 3.69 -13.07 -12.45
N GLU A 6 3.85 -13.75 -11.32
CA GLU A 6 3.74 -13.13 -10.02
C GLU A 6 4.70 -11.93 -10.03
N PRO A 7 4.21 -10.69 -9.82
CA PRO A 7 4.99 -9.51 -10.14
C PRO A 7 6.29 -9.53 -9.31
N ALA A 8 7.43 -9.82 -9.95
CA ALA A 8 8.70 -10.04 -9.26
C ALA A 8 9.09 -8.84 -8.39
N ALA A 9 8.64 -7.64 -8.77
CA ALA A 9 8.72 -6.44 -7.97
C ALA A 9 7.96 -6.52 -6.63
N ALA A 10 6.70 -6.99 -6.63
CA ALA A 10 5.91 -7.17 -5.43
C ALA A 10 6.54 -8.22 -4.51
N ARG A 11 7.02 -9.34 -5.09
CA ARG A 11 7.71 -10.38 -4.31
C ARG A 11 8.99 -9.86 -3.66
N ARG A 12 9.77 -9.02 -4.36
CA ARG A 12 10.96 -8.35 -3.79
C ARG A 12 10.61 -7.40 -2.66
N LEU A 13 9.53 -6.62 -2.80
CA LEU A 13 9.06 -5.74 -1.74
C LEU A 13 8.63 -6.52 -0.49
N LEU A 14 7.84 -7.58 -0.67
CA LEU A 14 7.39 -8.45 0.40
C LEU A 14 8.57 -9.14 1.10
N ALA A 15 9.48 -9.74 0.33
CA ALA A 15 10.67 -10.38 0.88
C ALA A 15 11.52 -9.42 1.71
N GLY A 16 11.71 -8.19 1.23
CA GLY A 16 12.42 -7.15 1.98
C GLY A 16 11.72 -6.74 3.28
N ALA A 17 10.39 -6.61 3.27
CA ALA A 17 9.61 -6.27 4.47
C ALA A 17 9.65 -7.40 5.51
N LEU A 18 9.50 -8.66 5.08
CA LEU A 18 9.60 -9.83 5.93
C LEU A 18 11.01 -9.99 6.51
N ALA A 19 12.06 -9.78 5.70
CA ALA A 19 13.44 -9.84 6.17
C ALA A 19 13.73 -8.79 7.26
N ARG A 20 13.25 -7.55 7.10
CA ARG A 20 13.40 -6.49 8.12
C ARG A 20 12.61 -6.79 9.39
N THR A 21 11.38 -7.29 9.24
CA THR A 21 10.55 -7.74 10.37
C THR A 21 11.26 -8.85 11.14
N TYR A 22 11.78 -9.85 10.43
CA TYR A 22 12.50 -10.97 11.04
C TYR A 22 13.77 -10.52 11.75
N ALA A 23 14.54 -9.59 11.16
CA ALA A 23 15.71 -9.01 11.80
C ALA A 23 15.39 -8.33 13.14
N GLN A 24 14.18 -7.78 13.29
CA GLN A 24 13.71 -7.13 14.52
C GLN A 24 12.78 -8.03 15.37
N TRP A 25 12.68 -9.33 15.06
CA TRP A 25 11.66 -10.23 15.59
C TRP A 25 11.54 -10.22 17.11
N ARG A 26 12.66 -10.15 17.83
CA ARG A 26 12.66 -10.13 19.31
C ARG A 26 11.88 -8.95 19.89
N ARG A 27 11.90 -7.79 19.21
CA ARG A 27 11.13 -6.60 19.59
C ARG A 27 9.70 -6.73 19.09
N VAL A 28 9.53 -7.02 17.80
CA VAL A 28 8.24 -7.04 17.11
C VAL A 28 7.27 -8.09 17.68
N ARG A 29 7.76 -9.26 18.13
CA ARG A 29 6.90 -10.32 18.70
C ARG A 29 6.16 -9.92 19.98
N ARG A 30 6.57 -8.82 20.62
CA ARG A 30 5.91 -8.30 21.83
C ARG A 30 4.76 -7.34 21.49
N ASP A 31 4.75 -6.82 20.27
CA ASP A 31 3.72 -5.92 19.75
C ASP A 31 2.86 -6.70 18.73
N ASP A 32 2.36 -6.03 17.68
CA ASP A 32 1.68 -6.65 16.54
C ASP A 32 2.65 -6.85 15.35
N PRO A 33 3.07 -8.10 15.06
CA PRO A 33 3.95 -8.39 13.93
C PRO A 33 3.33 -8.15 12.56
N TYR A 34 2.01 -8.30 12.43
CA TYR A 34 1.32 -8.09 11.17
C TYR A 34 1.25 -6.61 10.85
N ASP A 35 0.92 -5.77 11.83
CA ASP A 35 0.94 -4.32 11.64
C ASP A 35 2.35 -3.79 11.36
N HIS A 36 3.37 -4.30 12.05
CA HIS A 36 4.75 -3.94 11.77
C HIS A 36 5.17 -4.33 10.34
N THR A 37 4.88 -5.57 9.92
CA THR A 37 5.18 -6.03 8.55
C THR A 37 4.45 -5.17 7.51
N ARG A 38 3.18 -4.84 7.77
CA ARG A 38 2.37 -3.98 6.89
C ARG A 38 2.99 -2.59 6.77
N ARG A 39 3.43 -1.98 7.88
CA ARG A 39 4.15 -0.68 7.88
C ARG A 39 5.42 -0.75 7.04
N GLU A 40 6.24 -1.77 7.25
CA GLU A 40 7.49 -1.98 6.51
C GLU A 40 7.26 -2.15 5.00
N LEU A 41 6.19 -2.86 4.62
CA LEU A 41 5.80 -3.05 3.22
C LEU A 41 5.28 -1.74 2.61
N CYS A 42 4.39 -1.03 3.30
CA CYS A 42 3.82 0.25 2.85
C CYS A 42 4.90 1.31 2.69
N ALA A 43 5.81 1.42 3.65
CA ALA A 43 6.93 2.35 3.59
C ALA A 43 7.91 2.02 2.45
N ALA A 44 8.18 0.73 2.20
CA ALA A 44 8.99 0.31 1.06
C ALA A 44 8.31 0.66 -0.27
N PHE A 45 7.01 0.38 -0.39
CA PHE A 45 6.24 0.72 -1.58
C PHE A 45 6.14 2.23 -1.79
N ALA A 46 5.93 3.04 -0.75
CA ALA A 46 5.91 4.50 -0.89
C ALA A 46 7.24 5.04 -1.43
N ARG A 47 8.38 4.44 -1.03
CA ARG A 47 9.72 4.82 -1.48
C ARG A 47 10.12 4.29 -2.85
N THR A 48 9.48 3.23 -3.37
CA THR A 48 9.84 2.66 -4.69
C THR A 48 8.68 2.65 -5.67
N GLY A 49 7.51 3.12 -5.25
CA GLY A 49 6.23 2.96 -5.95
C GLY A 49 6.19 3.64 -7.30
N TRP A 50 7.04 4.65 -7.52
CA TRP A 50 7.21 5.26 -8.83
C TRP A 50 7.80 4.29 -9.87
N ARG A 51 8.64 3.34 -9.43
CA ARG A 51 9.16 2.26 -10.30
C ARG A 51 8.09 1.22 -10.65
N HIS A 52 6.89 1.40 -10.09
CA HIS A 52 5.72 0.56 -10.28
C HIS A 52 4.54 1.40 -10.81
N HIS A 53 4.82 2.54 -11.45
CA HIS A 53 3.84 3.27 -12.25
C HIS A 53 3.38 2.38 -13.42
N GLY A 54 2.07 2.28 -13.64
CA GLY A 54 1.51 1.45 -14.72
C GLY A 54 1.23 0.01 -14.34
N GLY A 55 0.59 -0.22 -13.18
CA GLY A 55 -0.07 -1.52 -12.93
C GLY A 55 -1.19 -1.77 -13.95
N THR A 56 -1.77 -2.96 -13.96
CA THR A 56 -2.94 -3.27 -14.80
C THR A 56 -4.24 -3.11 -14.01
N GLY A 57 -5.36 -2.91 -14.72
CA GLY A 57 -6.71 -2.88 -14.13
C GLY A 57 -7.12 -1.53 -13.51
N LEU A 58 -8.09 -1.58 -12.61
CA LEU A 58 -8.82 -0.41 -12.08
C LEU A 58 -7.93 0.62 -11.36
N LEU A 59 -6.82 0.16 -10.77
CA LEU A 59 -5.86 1.00 -10.05
C LEU A 59 -4.73 1.55 -10.93
N ALA A 60 -4.65 1.14 -12.20
CA ALA A 60 -3.62 1.58 -13.14
C ALA A 60 -3.44 3.11 -13.27
N PRO A 61 -4.51 3.93 -13.34
CA PRO A 61 -4.35 5.37 -13.54
C PRO A 61 -3.93 6.13 -12.26
N LEU A 62 -3.97 5.47 -11.11
CA LEU A 62 -3.71 6.11 -9.83
C LEU A 62 -2.21 6.26 -9.54
N GLY A 63 -1.86 7.35 -8.88
CA GLY A 63 -0.52 7.51 -8.31
C GLY A 63 -0.23 6.44 -7.24
N PRO A 64 1.05 6.11 -6.97
CA PRO A 64 1.42 5.09 -6.00
C PRO A 64 0.84 5.35 -4.60
N LEU A 65 0.85 6.60 -4.14
CA LEU A 65 0.26 6.96 -2.85
C LEU A 65 -1.27 6.87 -2.84
N GLU A 66 -1.94 7.24 -3.94
CA GLU A 66 -3.40 7.10 -4.07
C GLU A 66 -3.81 5.64 -4.04
N ARG A 67 -3.09 4.77 -4.76
CA ARG A 67 -3.30 3.31 -4.69
C ARG A 67 -3.13 2.78 -3.29
N LEU A 68 -2.05 3.16 -2.62
CA LEU A 68 -1.74 2.67 -1.27
C LEU A 68 -2.82 3.11 -0.28
N VAL A 69 -3.22 4.38 -0.31
CA VAL A 69 -4.30 4.90 0.53
C VAL A 69 -5.63 4.20 0.23
N LEU A 70 -5.98 3.99 -1.04
CA LEU A 70 -7.20 3.27 -1.40
C LEU A 70 -7.19 1.83 -0.90
N VAL A 71 -6.09 1.10 -1.10
CA VAL A 71 -5.98 -0.29 -0.64
C VAL A 71 -6.12 -0.33 0.89
N LEU A 72 -5.42 0.53 1.63
CA LEU A 72 -5.51 0.54 3.09
C LEU A 72 -6.89 0.95 3.60
N ARG A 73 -7.48 2.02 3.06
CA ARG A 73 -8.74 2.59 3.57
C ARG A 73 -9.98 1.82 3.11
N VAL A 74 -10.00 1.37 1.86
CA VAL A 74 -11.20 0.81 1.22
C VAL A 74 -11.15 -0.70 1.18
N TYR A 75 -10.03 -1.29 0.77
CA TYR A 75 -9.91 -2.75 0.64
C TYR A 75 -9.62 -3.43 1.99
N GLU A 76 -8.66 -2.92 2.76
CA GLU A 76 -8.27 -3.48 4.07
C GLU A 76 -9.08 -2.92 5.24
N GLY A 77 -9.85 -1.84 5.03
CA GLY A 77 -10.67 -1.21 6.08
C GLY A 77 -9.89 -0.54 7.23
N VAL A 78 -8.59 -0.28 7.05
CA VAL A 78 -7.73 0.37 8.07
C VAL A 78 -8.20 1.80 8.31
N ALA A 79 -8.36 2.24 9.56
CA ALA A 79 -8.81 3.60 9.91
C ALA A 79 -7.92 4.72 9.32
N GLU A 80 -8.47 5.94 9.18
CA GLU A 80 -7.77 7.08 8.57
C GLU A 80 -6.52 7.47 9.36
N GLU A 81 -6.65 7.54 10.68
CA GLU A 81 -5.60 7.92 11.63
C GLU A 81 -4.48 6.86 11.66
N VAL A 82 -4.85 5.58 11.58
CA VAL A 82 -3.90 4.48 11.50
C VAL A 82 -3.15 4.54 10.17
N THR A 83 -3.85 4.77 9.05
CA THR A 83 -3.23 4.92 7.73
C THR A 83 -2.28 6.11 7.69
N ALA A 84 -2.69 7.24 8.28
CA ALA A 84 -1.87 8.45 8.41
C ALA A 84 -0.58 8.17 9.18
N ALA A 85 -0.69 7.51 10.34
CA ALA A 85 0.45 7.12 11.15
C ALA A 85 1.38 6.12 10.43
N GLN A 86 0.83 5.14 9.71
CA GLN A 86 1.62 4.16 8.94
C GLN A 86 2.38 4.81 7.79
N LEU A 87 1.80 5.81 7.13
CA LEU A 87 2.39 6.48 5.96
C LEU A 87 3.23 7.72 6.32
N GLY A 88 3.22 8.16 7.58
CA GLY A 88 3.86 9.42 7.99
C GLY A 88 3.24 10.65 7.32
N LEU A 89 1.94 10.62 7.07
CA LEU A 89 1.19 11.69 6.41
C LEU A 89 0.16 12.31 7.38
N PRO A 90 -0.22 13.59 7.20
CA PRO A 90 -1.39 14.15 7.86
C PRO A 90 -2.67 13.40 7.49
N ALA A 91 -3.62 13.27 8.43
CA ALA A 91 -4.90 12.59 8.21
C ALA A 91 -5.71 13.25 7.06
N GLU A 92 -5.67 14.57 6.98
CA GLU A 92 -6.30 15.36 5.93
C GLU A 92 -5.73 15.02 4.55
N ARG A 93 -4.41 14.77 4.48
CA ARG A 93 -3.75 14.36 3.23
C ARG A 93 -4.15 12.94 2.84
N VAL A 94 -4.32 12.03 3.80
CA VAL A 94 -4.87 10.69 3.55
C VAL A 94 -6.30 10.79 3.04
N ARG A 95 -7.15 11.59 3.68
CA ARG A 95 -8.54 11.81 3.24
C ARG A 95 -8.61 12.34 1.81
N ALA A 96 -7.80 13.35 1.49
CA ALA A 96 -7.73 13.93 0.14
C ALA A 96 -7.23 12.94 -0.92
N LEU A 97 -6.25 12.10 -0.59
CA LEU A 97 -5.77 11.02 -1.48
C LEU A 97 -6.85 9.95 -1.70
N CYS A 98 -7.56 9.56 -0.64
CA CYS A 98 -8.64 8.58 -0.72
C CYS A 98 -9.78 9.09 -1.61
N ALA A 99 -10.25 10.32 -1.39
CA ALA A 99 -11.31 10.94 -2.18
C ALA A 99 -10.94 11.03 -3.67
N ARG A 100 -9.71 11.48 -3.98
CA ARG A 100 -9.22 11.51 -5.37
C ARG A 100 -9.13 10.13 -6.00
N GLY A 101 -8.63 9.15 -5.24
CA GLY A 101 -8.55 7.76 -5.69
C GLY A 101 -9.93 7.19 -6.02
N VAL A 102 -10.91 7.32 -5.12
CA VAL A 102 -12.28 6.84 -5.33
C VAL A 102 -12.91 7.53 -6.55
N ALA A 103 -12.72 8.84 -6.70
CA ALA A 103 -13.25 9.58 -7.84
C ALA A 103 -12.68 9.06 -9.17
N ALA A 104 -11.36 8.88 -9.25
CA ALA A 104 -10.71 8.37 -10.46
C ALA A 104 -11.15 6.93 -10.81
N VAL A 105 -11.35 6.09 -9.79
CA VAL A 105 -11.88 4.73 -9.96
C VAL A 105 -13.32 4.74 -10.48
N ARG A 106 -14.20 5.55 -9.89
CA ARG A 106 -15.60 5.66 -10.33
C ARG A 106 -15.73 6.21 -11.74
N SER A 107 -14.93 7.21 -12.11
CA SER A 107 -14.94 7.73 -13.48
C SER A 107 -14.49 6.70 -14.51
N ARG A 108 -13.69 5.70 -14.11
CA ARG A 108 -13.27 4.58 -14.97
C ARG A 108 -14.36 3.52 -15.13
N GLU A 109 -15.14 3.23 -14.10
CA GLU A 109 -16.27 2.29 -14.21
C GLU A 109 -17.40 2.86 -15.08
N ALA A 110 -17.55 4.19 -15.11
CA ALA A 110 -18.57 4.86 -15.91
C ALA A 110 -18.22 5.01 -17.40
N ALA A 111 -16.99 4.68 -17.81
CA ALA A 111 -16.45 4.87 -19.16
C ALA A 111 -16.26 3.53 -19.89
#